data_AF-A0A8C1P616-F1
#
_entry.id   AF-A0A8C1P616-F1
#
_cell.length_a   1.000
_cell.length_b   1.000
_cell.length_c   1.000
_cell.angle_alpha   90.00
_cell.angle_beta   90.00
_cell.angle_gamma   90.00
#
_symmetry.space_group_name_H-M   'P 1'
#
loop_
_entity.id
_entity.type
_entity.pdbx_description
1 polymer ?
#
loop_
_entity_poly.entity_id
_entity_poly.type
_entity_poly.pdbx_seq_one_letter_code
_entity_poly.pdbx_strand_id
1 'polypeptide(L)'
;MDRLQCECVSLQQDICVNELKENLLSAAMDDQVAYLEKVPDEIFIADCPYTELRSDLIDSFHSLTEKYKLRLAIVGTRLQGLDRNCGWNAADHECFQHIMSQYSPSLRNQRSLYIDMLQRMLPHISKQELSVHGRQSDWYHFSITQKNLILQGWQRDHSELLLRALSMLEDCRISHVQQQELQKQRSHQQNICLKLRAKVFTFTILRYCHTISSINTFNAEKQRKQEMQRKKDMERLAELRREIEEQVQRDKERVNFRKEQFQQKLQMREAEEKQKQKDVKEREERLQALCNQVSKVAEANPERMMGNTVAWRVRQQPEEVFTLQRPLYQLNTYTDSQIVSDPRVRIEQALRTAGLHNTPYARQILSEIQPLKPPRRDMESAAFRS
;
A
#
# COMPACT_ATOMS: atom_id res chain seq x y z
N MET A 1 22.46 62.80 -89.28
CA MET A 1 21.58 63.57 -88.36
C MET A 1 20.72 62.62 -87.53
N ASP A 2 20.26 61.49 -88.10
CA ASP A 2 19.26 60.61 -87.46
C ASP A 2 19.74 59.82 -86.23
N ARG A 3 20.99 59.33 -86.17
CA ARG A 3 21.47 58.56 -85.00
C ARG A 3 21.52 59.38 -83.71
N LEU A 4 21.96 60.64 -83.80
CA LEU A 4 22.04 61.54 -82.64
C LEU A 4 20.65 61.89 -82.11
N GLN A 5 19.66 62.07 -83.00
CA GLN A 5 18.27 62.28 -82.59
C GLN A 5 17.68 61.03 -81.94
N CYS A 6 17.95 59.83 -82.46
CA CYS A 6 17.51 58.58 -81.85
C CYS A 6 18.14 58.34 -80.47
N GLU A 7 19.43 58.63 -80.30
CA GLU A 7 20.12 58.52 -79.01
C GLU A 7 19.61 59.57 -78.01
N CYS A 8 19.38 60.81 -78.44
CA CYS A 8 18.78 61.84 -77.58
C CYS A 8 17.36 61.47 -77.13
N VAL A 9 16.53 60.92 -78.02
CA VAL A 9 15.16 60.47 -77.67
C VAL A 9 15.19 59.31 -76.69
N SER A 10 16.09 58.33 -76.87
CA SER A 10 16.26 57.21 -75.95
C SER A 10 16.69 57.67 -74.56
N LEU A 11 17.66 58.59 -74.49
CA LEU A 11 18.14 59.15 -73.22
C LEU A 11 17.06 59.99 -72.51
N GLN A 12 16.25 60.75 -73.25
CA GLN A 12 15.11 61.47 -72.68
C GLN A 12 14.06 60.52 -72.09
N GLN A 13 13.84 59.37 -72.75
CA GLN A 13 12.94 58.34 -72.26
C GLN A 13 13.46 57.69 -70.97
N ASP A 14 14.76 57.40 -70.88
CA ASP A 14 15.39 56.82 -69.70
C ASP A 14 15.41 57.78 -68.48
N ILE A 15 15.60 59.07 -68.71
CA ILE A 15 15.51 60.11 -67.66
C ILE A 15 14.08 60.21 -67.13
N CYS A 16 13.07 60.29 -68.00
CA CYS A 16 11.67 60.29 -67.58
C CYS A 16 11.30 59.02 -66.80
N VAL A 17 11.79 57.85 -67.20
CA VAL A 17 11.53 56.58 -66.49
C VAL A 17 12.16 56.58 -65.10
N ASN A 18 13.38 57.11 -64.95
CA ASN A 18 14.03 57.22 -63.64
C ASN A 18 13.33 58.23 -62.72
N GLU A 19 12.87 59.36 -63.26
CA GLU A 19 12.14 60.35 -62.48
C GLU A 19 10.76 59.87 -62.02
N LEU A 20 10.06 59.15 -62.89
CA LEU A 20 8.79 58.50 -62.55
C LEU A 20 9.01 57.43 -61.47
N LYS A 21 10.12 56.69 -61.54
CA LYS A 21 10.49 55.69 -60.52
C LYS A 21 10.74 56.32 -59.16
N GLU A 22 11.44 57.46 -59.09
CA GLU A 22 11.66 58.19 -57.83
C GLU A 22 10.37 58.78 -57.25
N ASN A 23 9.48 59.32 -58.10
CA ASN A 23 8.18 59.86 -57.67
C ASN A 23 7.24 58.76 -57.17
N LEU A 24 7.19 57.62 -57.87
CA LEU A 24 6.42 56.45 -57.45
C LEU A 24 6.95 55.87 -56.13
N LEU A 25 8.27 55.84 -55.95
CA LEU A 25 8.89 55.45 -54.68
C LEU A 25 8.49 56.40 -53.55
N SER A 26 8.54 57.72 -53.76
CA SER A 26 8.17 58.69 -52.73
C SER A 26 6.68 58.61 -52.34
N ALA A 27 5.77 58.49 -53.31
CA ALA A 27 4.34 58.38 -53.04
C ALA A 27 3.99 57.05 -52.33
N ALA A 28 4.58 55.94 -52.76
CA ALA A 28 4.41 54.64 -52.10
C ALA A 28 4.97 54.63 -50.67
N MET A 29 5.97 55.45 -50.37
CA MET A 29 6.53 55.58 -49.03
C MET A 29 5.59 56.30 -48.06
N ASP A 30 4.87 57.33 -48.51
CA ASP A 30 3.94 58.05 -47.62
C ASP A 30 2.71 57.18 -47.30
N ASP A 31 2.25 56.36 -48.24
CA ASP A 31 1.21 55.34 -48.01
C ASP A 31 1.70 54.23 -47.06
N GLN A 32 2.96 53.79 -47.18
CA GLN A 32 3.56 52.83 -46.24
C GLN A 32 3.68 53.40 -44.83
N VAL A 33 3.98 54.70 -44.70
CA VAL A 33 4.07 55.37 -43.40
C VAL A 33 2.70 55.49 -42.73
N ALA A 34 1.63 55.74 -43.49
CA ALA A 34 0.27 55.71 -42.96
C ALA A 34 -0.18 54.30 -42.56
N TYR A 35 0.33 53.26 -43.23
CA TYR A 35 0.08 51.87 -42.88
C TYR A 35 0.83 51.42 -41.61
N LEU A 36 1.95 52.06 -41.25
CA LEU A 36 2.70 51.82 -40.00
C LEU A 36 1.85 51.90 -38.73
N GLU A 37 0.82 52.75 -38.73
CA GLU A 37 0.04 53.07 -37.55
C GLU A 37 -1.07 52.07 -37.27
N LYS A 38 -1.41 51.22 -38.24
CA LYS A 38 -2.51 50.28 -38.11
C LYS A 38 -1.99 48.97 -37.53
N VAL A 39 -2.53 48.61 -36.36
CA VAL A 39 -2.36 47.26 -35.82
C VAL A 39 -3.12 46.30 -36.74
N PRO A 40 -2.54 45.14 -37.12
CA PRO A 40 -3.19 44.18 -38.01
C PRO A 40 -4.56 43.73 -37.47
N ASP A 41 -5.59 43.81 -38.33
CA ASP A 41 -6.97 43.42 -38.01
C ASP A 41 -7.06 41.92 -37.64
N GLU A 42 -6.13 41.12 -38.15
CA GLU A 42 -6.01 39.69 -37.88
C GLU A 42 -5.83 39.37 -36.39
N ILE A 43 -5.21 40.27 -35.62
CA ILE A 43 -5.05 40.13 -34.16
C ILE A 43 -6.37 40.38 -33.43
N PHE A 44 -7.23 41.23 -34.00
CA PHE A 44 -8.54 41.53 -33.44
C PHE A 44 -9.57 40.45 -33.75
N ILE A 45 -9.47 39.82 -34.92
CA ILE A 45 -10.34 38.75 -35.41
C ILE A 45 -10.03 37.41 -34.73
N ALA A 46 -8.79 37.19 -34.27
CA ALA A 46 -8.39 35.96 -33.62
C ALA A 46 -9.16 35.70 -32.30
N ASP A 47 -9.85 34.57 -32.23
CA ASP A 47 -10.56 34.07 -31.03
C ASP A 47 -9.57 33.61 -29.95
N CYS A 48 -9.00 34.58 -29.22
CA CYS A 48 -8.07 34.31 -28.13
C CYS A 48 -8.79 34.25 -26.78
N PRO A 49 -8.68 33.13 -26.02
CA PRO A 49 -9.27 33.00 -24.69
C PRO A 49 -8.53 33.79 -23.60
N TYR A 50 -7.30 34.28 -23.88
CA TYR A 50 -6.47 35.01 -22.93
C TYR A 50 -6.37 36.49 -23.33
N THR A 51 -7.07 37.36 -22.59
CA THR A 51 -7.13 38.80 -22.89
C THR A 51 -5.81 39.52 -22.65
N GLU A 52 -5.02 39.08 -21.67
CA GLU A 52 -3.70 39.64 -21.33
C GLU A 52 -2.70 39.45 -22.47
N LEU A 53 -2.68 38.26 -23.08
CA LEU A 53 -1.81 37.99 -24.22
C LEU A 53 -2.14 38.90 -25.41
N ARG A 54 -3.43 39.20 -25.62
CA ARG A 54 -3.85 40.09 -26.70
C ARG A 54 -3.40 41.53 -26.46
N SER A 55 -3.49 42.05 -25.22
CA SER A 55 -2.95 43.38 -24.89
C SER A 55 -1.44 43.44 -25.07
N ASP A 56 -0.71 42.42 -24.62
CA ASP A 56 0.76 42.37 -24.74
C ASP A 56 1.21 42.40 -26.21
N LEU A 57 0.47 41.73 -27.09
CA LEU A 57 0.72 41.75 -28.53
C LEU A 57 0.46 43.15 -29.11
N ILE A 58 -0.67 43.78 -28.77
CA ILE A 58 -0.99 45.14 -29.22
C ILE A 58 0.11 46.13 -28.79
N ASP A 59 0.56 46.05 -27.54
CA ASP A 59 1.64 46.90 -27.01
C ASP A 59 2.97 46.63 -27.73
N SER A 60 3.24 45.38 -28.09
CA SER A 60 4.43 45.01 -28.88
C SER A 60 4.41 45.63 -30.28
N PHE A 61 3.26 45.66 -30.95
CA PHE A 61 3.09 46.34 -32.24
C PHE A 61 3.26 47.86 -32.11
N HIS A 62 2.65 48.47 -31.10
CA HIS A 62 2.82 49.90 -30.84
C HIS A 62 4.30 50.25 -30.54
N SER A 63 4.98 49.45 -29.73
CA SER A 63 6.41 49.65 -29.43
C SER A 63 7.28 49.55 -30.69
N LEU A 64 6.99 48.59 -31.57
CA LEU A 64 7.69 48.44 -32.85
C LEU A 64 7.46 49.66 -33.75
N THR A 65 6.21 50.09 -33.90
CA THR A 65 5.85 51.27 -34.69
C THR A 65 6.53 52.53 -34.15
N GLU A 66 6.51 52.77 -32.84
CA GLU A 66 7.16 53.93 -32.23
C GLU A 66 8.68 53.93 -32.43
N LYS A 67 9.34 52.77 -32.29
CA LYS A 67 10.78 52.62 -32.56
C LYS A 67 11.14 53.04 -33.99
N TYR A 68 10.34 52.65 -34.97
CA TYR A 68 10.58 52.97 -36.39
C TYR A 68 10.17 54.41 -36.72
N LYS A 69 9.12 54.96 -36.11
CA LYS A 69 8.75 56.38 -36.20
C LYS A 69 9.88 57.29 -35.74
N LEU A 70 10.49 57.00 -34.58
CA LEU A 70 11.64 57.77 -34.07
C LEU A 70 12.83 57.75 -35.05
N ARG A 71 13.11 56.59 -35.65
CA ARG A 71 14.18 56.46 -36.66
C ARG A 71 13.87 57.25 -37.93
N LEU A 72 12.63 57.19 -38.40
CA LEU A 72 12.17 57.96 -39.56
C LEU A 72 12.20 59.47 -39.29
N ALA A 73 11.83 59.91 -38.08
CA ALA A 73 11.91 61.32 -37.69
C ALA A 73 13.35 61.85 -37.74
N ILE A 74 14.34 61.06 -37.29
CA ILE A 74 15.77 61.42 -37.37
C ILE A 74 16.24 61.59 -38.82
N VAL A 75 15.75 60.76 -39.75
CA VAL A 75 16.08 60.91 -41.18
C VAL A 75 15.30 62.06 -41.80
N GLY A 76 14.05 62.28 -41.39
CA GLY A 76 13.21 63.38 -41.83
C GLY A 76 13.79 64.75 -41.49
N THR A 77 14.32 64.93 -40.28
CA THR A 77 15.00 66.19 -39.90
C THR A 77 16.26 66.45 -40.73
N ARG A 78 16.96 65.40 -41.19
CA ARG A 78 18.12 65.53 -42.09
C ARG A 78 17.73 65.88 -43.52
N LEU A 79 16.53 65.49 -43.94
CA LEU A 79 15.94 65.85 -45.23
C LEU A 79 15.23 67.21 -45.21
N GLN A 80 14.98 67.77 -44.02
CA GLN A 80 14.31 69.05 -43.87
C GLN A 80 15.14 70.18 -44.49
N GLY A 81 14.58 70.83 -45.52
CA GLY A 81 15.26 71.89 -46.27
C GLY A 81 16.10 71.41 -47.46
N LEU A 82 16.14 70.10 -47.74
CA LEU A 82 16.67 69.53 -48.98
C LEU A 82 15.48 69.01 -49.80
N ASP A 83 15.15 69.71 -50.89
CA ASP A 83 14.21 69.22 -51.87
C ASP A 83 14.90 68.27 -52.85
N ARG A 84 14.08 67.59 -53.67
CA ARG A 84 14.55 66.68 -54.73
C ARG A 84 15.60 67.33 -55.64
N ASN A 85 15.47 68.64 -55.86
CA ASN A 85 16.35 69.40 -56.74
C ASN A 85 17.48 70.13 -56.01
N CYS A 86 17.59 70.00 -54.68
CA CYS A 86 18.52 70.72 -53.80
C CYS A 86 18.55 72.26 -54.02
N GLY A 87 17.41 72.87 -54.28
CA GLY A 87 17.21 74.31 -54.48
C GLY A 87 17.50 74.80 -55.90
N TRP A 88 17.88 73.90 -56.80
CA TRP A 88 18.09 74.21 -58.22
C TRP A 88 16.79 74.15 -59.01
N ASN A 89 16.75 74.84 -60.14
CA ASN A 89 15.64 74.66 -61.08
C ASN A 89 15.66 73.22 -61.64
N ALA A 90 14.48 72.73 -62.05
CA ALA A 90 14.33 71.34 -62.51
C ALA A 90 15.24 71.04 -63.71
N ALA A 91 15.32 71.94 -64.69
CA ALA A 91 16.10 71.74 -65.92
C ALA A 91 17.63 71.64 -65.67
N ASP A 92 18.19 72.46 -64.79
CA ASP A 92 19.61 72.47 -64.42
C ASP A 92 19.93 71.26 -63.54
N HIS A 93 19.00 70.85 -62.66
CA HIS A 93 19.14 69.62 -61.87
C HIS A 93 19.07 68.37 -62.76
N GLU A 94 18.16 68.33 -63.73
CA GLU A 94 18.05 67.25 -64.72
C GLU A 94 19.31 67.15 -65.58
N CYS A 95 19.82 68.29 -66.07
CA CYS A 95 21.09 68.36 -66.78
C CYS A 95 22.25 67.82 -65.92
N PHE A 96 22.26 68.19 -64.63
CA PHE A 96 23.23 67.70 -63.65
C PHE A 96 23.17 66.17 -63.47
N GLN A 97 21.99 65.63 -63.22
CA GLN A 97 21.75 64.20 -63.04
C GLN A 97 22.07 63.41 -64.32
N HIS A 98 21.63 63.92 -65.47
CA HIS A 98 21.91 63.30 -66.76
C HIS A 98 23.42 63.21 -67.00
N ILE A 99 24.16 64.30 -66.85
CA ILE A 99 25.61 64.30 -67.04
C ILE A 99 26.29 63.35 -66.05
N MET A 100 25.88 63.33 -64.78
CA MET A 100 26.41 62.36 -63.81
C MET A 100 26.17 60.90 -64.24
N SER A 101 24.99 60.58 -64.79
CA SER A 101 24.64 59.22 -65.23
C SER A 101 25.47 58.72 -66.42
N GLN A 102 25.99 59.63 -67.26
CA GLN A 102 26.81 59.28 -68.42
C GLN A 102 28.24 58.83 -68.06
N TYR A 103 28.71 59.12 -66.85
CA TYR A 103 30.03 58.70 -66.39
C TYR A 103 29.93 57.52 -65.42
N SER A 104 30.63 56.42 -65.73
CA SER A 104 30.64 55.24 -64.85
C SER A 104 31.31 55.52 -63.48
N PRO A 105 30.74 55.02 -62.37
CA PRO A 105 31.33 55.14 -61.02
C PRO A 105 32.72 54.54 -60.87
N SER A 106 33.13 53.64 -61.78
CA SER A 106 34.42 52.96 -61.74
C SER A 106 35.57 53.75 -62.38
N LEU A 107 35.27 54.91 -63.00
CA LEU A 107 36.27 55.74 -63.67
C LEU A 107 37.13 56.51 -62.64
N ARG A 108 38.46 56.46 -62.80
CA ARG A 108 39.37 57.30 -62.00
C ARG A 108 39.12 58.77 -62.33
N ASN A 109 39.01 59.61 -61.30
CA ASN A 109 38.73 61.05 -61.42
C ASN A 109 37.37 61.38 -62.08
N GLN A 110 36.38 60.49 -61.98
CA GLN A 110 35.01 60.71 -62.48
C GLN A 110 34.46 62.10 -62.09
N ARG A 111 34.67 62.51 -60.83
CA ARG A 111 34.23 63.81 -60.30
C ARG A 111 34.82 65.02 -60.99
N SER A 112 36.08 65.00 -61.39
CA SER A 112 36.62 66.14 -62.14
C SER A 112 36.07 66.16 -63.57
N LEU A 113 35.90 64.99 -64.19
CA LEU A 113 35.45 64.86 -65.58
C LEU A 113 34.02 65.36 -65.78
N TYR A 114 33.08 64.94 -64.92
CA TYR A 114 31.70 65.40 -65.05
C TYR A 114 31.55 66.86 -64.62
N ILE A 115 32.32 67.35 -63.63
CA ILE A 115 32.30 68.77 -63.24
C ILE A 115 32.79 69.65 -64.39
N ASP A 116 33.87 69.28 -65.07
CA ASP A 116 34.38 70.05 -66.21
C ASP A 116 33.40 70.05 -67.40
N MET A 117 32.62 68.97 -67.57
CA MET A 117 31.52 68.91 -68.55
C MET A 117 30.34 69.80 -68.14
N LEU A 118 29.95 69.76 -66.86
CA LEU A 118 28.87 70.60 -66.32
C LEU A 118 29.18 72.09 -66.44
N GLN A 119 30.44 72.51 -66.25
CA GLN A 119 30.85 73.90 -66.45
C GLN A 119 30.68 74.38 -67.89
N ARG A 120 30.72 73.47 -68.88
CA ARG A 120 30.48 73.80 -70.30
C ARG A 120 28.99 73.85 -70.63
N MET A 121 28.19 72.98 -70.02
CA MET A 121 26.75 72.87 -70.26
C MET A 121 25.93 73.88 -69.44
N LEU A 122 26.44 74.29 -68.28
CA LEU A 122 25.82 75.25 -67.35
C LEU A 122 26.82 76.40 -67.07
N PRO A 123 27.06 77.29 -68.04
CA PRO A 123 28.06 78.35 -67.91
C PRO A 123 27.68 79.42 -66.87
N HIS A 124 26.41 79.48 -66.46
CA HIS A 124 25.89 80.38 -65.44
C HIS A 124 26.17 79.94 -64.00
N ILE A 125 26.73 78.74 -63.79
CA ILE A 125 26.96 78.17 -62.46
C ILE A 125 28.45 78.00 -62.20
N SER A 126 28.91 78.40 -61.02
CA SER A 126 30.32 78.28 -60.64
C SER A 126 30.72 76.83 -60.32
N LYS A 127 32.02 76.53 -60.46
CA LYS A 127 32.59 75.22 -60.05
C LYS A 127 32.33 74.89 -58.58
N GLN A 128 32.30 75.93 -57.73
CA GLN A 128 32.08 75.77 -56.29
C GLN A 128 30.62 75.38 -56.01
N GLU A 129 29.67 76.04 -56.65
CA GLU A 129 28.23 75.71 -56.55
C GLU A 129 27.95 74.31 -57.08
N LEU A 130 28.54 73.90 -58.21
CA LEU A 130 28.42 72.52 -58.72
C LEU A 130 28.94 71.46 -57.73
N SER A 131 30.04 71.76 -57.02
CA SER A 131 30.61 70.85 -56.02
C SER A 131 29.78 70.79 -54.73
N VAL A 132 29.18 71.92 -54.33
CA VAL A 132 28.24 72.00 -53.20
C VAL A 132 26.97 71.23 -53.54
N HIS A 133 26.39 71.46 -54.72
CA HIS A 133 25.20 70.77 -55.22
C HIS A 133 25.41 69.26 -55.30
N GLY A 134 26.55 68.80 -55.83
CA GLY A 134 26.88 67.38 -55.85
C GLY A 134 26.93 66.75 -54.45
N ARG A 135 27.48 67.45 -53.45
CA ARG A 135 27.45 66.95 -52.06
C ARG A 135 26.03 66.93 -51.48
N GLN A 136 25.21 67.92 -51.80
CA GLN A 136 23.81 67.98 -51.35
C GLN A 136 22.96 66.89 -52.01
N SER A 137 23.17 66.64 -53.30
CA SER A 137 22.54 65.54 -54.05
C SER A 137 22.98 64.17 -53.50
N ASP A 138 24.29 63.95 -53.30
CA ASP A 138 24.80 62.73 -52.66
C ASP A 138 24.16 62.51 -51.27
N TRP A 139 24.06 63.58 -50.48
CA TRP A 139 23.48 63.54 -49.14
C TRP A 139 21.96 63.30 -49.16
N TYR A 140 21.24 63.88 -50.12
CA TYR A 140 19.81 63.66 -50.34
C TYR A 140 19.55 62.20 -50.73
N HIS A 141 20.22 61.68 -51.76
CA HIS A 141 20.06 60.29 -52.19
C HIS A 141 20.47 59.29 -51.11
N PHE A 142 21.54 59.57 -50.35
CA PHE A 142 21.91 58.77 -49.18
C PHE A 142 20.78 58.75 -48.14
N SER A 143 20.23 59.92 -47.79
CA SER A 143 19.17 60.05 -46.78
C SER A 143 17.86 59.37 -47.23
N ILE A 144 17.50 59.47 -48.51
CA ILE A 144 16.37 58.73 -49.10
C ILE A 144 16.62 57.23 -49.08
N THR A 145 17.83 56.77 -49.42
CA THR A 145 18.22 55.35 -49.33
C THR A 145 18.12 54.85 -47.89
N GLN A 146 18.55 55.64 -46.91
CA GLN A 146 18.38 55.30 -45.49
C GLN A 146 16.90 55.25 -45.08
N LYS A 147 16.06 56.20 -45.51
CA LYS A 147 14.61 56.17 -45.28
C LYS A 147 13.99 54.88 -45.83
N ASN A 148 14.35 54.49 -47.05
CA ASN A 148 13.92 53.24 -47.69
C ASN A 148 14.34 51.99 -46.90
N LEU A 149 15.59 51.92 -46.45
CA LEU A 149 16.08 50.80 -45.66
C LEU A 149 15.35 50.67 -44.32
N ILE A 150 15.00 51.81 -43.69
CA ILE A 150 14.23 51.83 -42.44
C ILE A 150 12.82 51.29 -42.68
N LEU A 151 12.14 51.70 -43.76
CA LEU A 151 10.80 51.22 -44.10
C LEU A 151 10.80 49.73 -44.45
N GLN A 152 11.79 49.26 -45.23
CA GLN A 152 11.95 47.83 -45.52
C GLN A 152 12.25 47.01 -44.26
N GLY A 153 13.06 47.57 -43.34
CA GLY A 153 13.32 46.97 -42.04
C GLY A 153 12.06 46.86 -41.20
N TRP A 154 11.24 47.91 -41.15
CA TRP A 154 9.94 47.88 -40.49
C TRP A 154 9.04 46.81 -41.10
N GLN A 155 8.88 46.79 -42.43
CA GLN A 155 7.98 45.83 -43.09
C GLN A 155 8.37 44.38 -42.76
N ARG A 156 9.67 44.09 -42.71
CA ARG A 156 10.19 42.78 -42.32
C ARG A 156 9.86 42.47 -40.86
N ASP A 157 10.25 43.34 -39.93
CA ASP A 157 10.05 43.14 -38.50
C ASP A 157 8.56 43.04 -38.16
N HIS A 158 7.72 43.83 -38.82
CA HIS A 158 6.26 43.81 -38.67
C HIS A 158 5.66 42.49 -39.17
N SER A 159 6.10 42.01 -40.35
CA SER A 159 5.65 40.72 -40.88
C SER A 159 6.09 39.55 -39.98
N GLU A 160 7.31 39.61 -39.44
CA GLU A 160 7.82 38.62 -38.50
C GLU A 160 7.04 38.62 -37.19
N LEU A 161 6.79 39.81 -36.62
CA LEU A 161 5.98 39.95 -35.41
C LEU A 161 4.56 39.45 -35.62
N LEU A 162 3.94 39.73 -36.77
CA LEU A 162 2.61 39.24 -37.13
C LEU A 162 2.58 37.72 -37.24
N LEU A 163 3.53 37.11 -37.95
CA LEU A 163 3.61 35.66 -38.07
C LEU A 163 3.76 35.01 -36.70
N ARG A 164 4.64 35.55 -35.85
CA ARG A 164 4.86 35.05 -34.50
C ARG A 164 3.62 35.23 -33.62
N ALA A 165 2.97 36.39 -33.69
CA ALA A 165 1.74 36.68 -32.95
C ALA A 165 0.63 35.69 -33.33
N LEU A 166 0.39 35.47 -34.62
CA LEU A 166 -0.62 34.53 -35.10
C LEU A 166 -0.31 33.08 -34.67
N SER A 167 0.96 32.66 -34.76
CA SER A 167 1.37 31.34 -34.26
C SER A 167 1.09 31.18 -32.77
N MET A 168 1.45 32.19 -31.96
CA MET A 168 1.22 32.15 -30.51
C MET A 168 -0.28 32.13 -30.17
N LEU A 169 -1.09 32.91 -30.87
CA LEU A 169 -2.54 32.92 -30.68
C LEU A 169 -3.18 31.57 -31.03
N GLU A 170 -2.72 30.93 -32.11
CA GLU A 170 -3.18 29.61 -32.51
C GLU A 170 -2.73 28.53 -31.51
N ASP A 171 -1.48 28.57 -31.04
CA ASP A 171 -0.98 27.67 -30.00
C ASP A 171 -1.78 27.81 -28.70
N CYS A 172 -2.10 29.05 -28.30
CA CYS A 172 -2.94 29.33 -27.15
C CYS A 172 -4.37 28.79 -27.32
N ARG A 173 -4.97 28.96 -28.50
CA ARG A 173 -6.30 28.43 -28.83
C ARG A 173 -6.32 26.90 -28.76
N ILE A 174 -5.34 26.24 -29.38
CA ILE A 174 -5.19 24.78 -29.36
C ILE A 174 -5.02 24.29 -27.92
N SER A 175 -4.12 24.91 -27.17
CA SER A 175 -3.88 24.57 -25.76
C SER A 175 -5.14 24.70 -24.91
N HIS A 176 -5.91 25.77 -25.09
CA HIS A 176 -7.17 25.98 -24.37
C HIS A 176 -8.20 24.89 -24.68
N VAL A 177 -8.38 24.54 -25.96
CA VAL A 177 -9.30 23.46 -26.37
C VAL A 177 -8.87 22.12 -25.78
N GLN A 178 -7.57 21.81 -25.80
CA GLN A 178 -7.03 20.60 -25.20
C GLN A 178 -7.26 20.55 -23.68
N GLN A 179 -7.08 21.66 -22.98
CA GLN A 179 -7.35 21.76 -21.54
C GLN A 179 -8.84 21.51 -21.22
N GLN A 180 -9.75 22.10 -22.00
CA GLN A 180 -11.18 21.87 -21.84
C GLN A 180 -11.54 20.39 -22.07
N GLU A 181 -10.97 19.76 -23.09
CA GLU A 181 -11.23 18.35 -23.38
C GLU A 181 -10.70 17.43 -22.28
N LEU A 182 -9.48 17.69 -21.78
CA LEU A 182 -8.93 16.97 -20.64
C LEU A 182 -9.79 17.14 -19.38
N GLN A 183 -10.33 18.34 -19.15
CA GLN A 183 -11.24 18.58 -18.04
C GLN A 183 -12.53 17.76 -18.18
N LYS A 184 -13.14 17.73 -19.38
CA LYS A 184 -14.31 16.88 -19.66
C LYS A 184 -14.01 15.41 -19.41
N GLN A 185 -12.86 14.91 -19.88
CA GLN A 185 -12.42 13.53 -19.65
C GLN A 185 -12.23 13.22 -18.16
N ARG A 186 -11.59 14.10 -17.40
CA ARG A 186 -11.42 13.95 -15.95
C ARG A 186 -12.78 13.91 -15.23
N SER A 187 -13.70 14.82 -15.56
CA SER A 187 -15.05 14.81 -15.01
C SER A 187 -15.81 13.53 -15.38
N HIS A 188 -15.65 13.03 -16.61
CA HIS A 188 -16.26 11.77 -17.03
C HIS A 188 -15.71 10.57 -16.23
N GLN A 189 -14.38 10.47 -16.09
CA GLN A 189 -13.73 9.43 -15.29
C GLN A 189 -14.17 9.48 -13.83
N GLN A 190 -14.23 10.66 -13.22
CA GLN A 190 -14.74 10.84 -11.85
C GLN A 190 -16.17 10.30 -11.72
N ASN A 191 -17.04 10.59 -12.68
CA ASN A 191 -18.41 10.06 -12.69
C ASN A 191 -18.45 8.53 -12.78
N ILE A 192 -17.60 7.92 -13.62
CA ILE A 192 -17.47 6.46 -13.69
C ILE A 192 -17.02 5.89 -12.34
N CYS A 193 -15.96 6.46 -11.74
CA CYS A 193 -15.43 6.03 -10.44
C CYS A 193 -16.49 6.13 -9.33
N LEU A 194 -17.29 7.19 -9.32
CA LEU A 194 -18.40 7.35 -8.36
C LEU A 194 -19.45 6.24 -8.54
N LYS A 195 -19.86 5.95 -9.78
CA LYS A 195 -20.81 4.86 -10.07
C LYS A 195 -20.25 3.49 -9.66
N LEU A 196 -18.98 3.23 -9.92
CA LEU A 196 -18.32 1.98 -9.52
C LEU A 196 -18.22 1.86 -8.00
N ARG A 197 -17.84 2.93 -7.31
CA ARG A 197 -17.78 2.95 -5.84
C ARG A 197 -19.15 2.65 -5.22
N ALA A 198 -20.23 3.23 -5.76
CA ALA A 198 -21.59 2.92 -5.31
C ALA A 198 -21.96 1.43 -5.54
N LYS A 199 -21.58 0.86 -6.68
CA LYS A 199 -21.78 -0.58 -6.95
C LYS A 199 -20.98 -1.48 -6.00
N VAL A 200 -19.72 -1.16 -5.74
CA VAL A 200 -18.88 -1.92 -4.79
C VAL A 200 -19.44 -1.83 -3.37
N PHE A 201 -19.89 -0.64 -2.97
CA PHE A 201 -20.50 -0.41 -1.67
C PHE A 201 -21.78 -1.24 -1.48
N THR A 202 -22.70 -1.17 -2.45
CA THR A 202 -23.94 -1.97 -2.43
C THR A 202 -23.64 -3.47 -2.41
N PHE A 203 -22.70 -3.94 -3.23
CA PHE A 203 -22.28 -5.34 -3.22
C PHE A 203 -21.69 -5.79 -1.88
N THR A 204 -20.87 -4.94 -1.26
CA THR A 204 -20.26 -5.22 0.05
C THR A 204 -21.32 -5.34 1.14
N ILE A 205 -22.30 -4.44 1.15
CA ILE A 205 -23.44 -4.50 2.08
C ILE A 205 -24.25 -5.78 1.86
N LEU A 206 -24.64 -6.07 0.62
CA LEU A 206 -25.42 -7.27 0.31
C LEU A 206 -24.71 -8.55 0.75
N ARG A 207 -23.39 -8.66 0.48
CA ARG A 207 -22.58 -9.78 0.93
C ARG A 207 -22.56 -9.90 2.45
N TYR A 208 -22.34 -8.79 3.16
CA TYR A 208 -22.32 -8.76 4.62
C TYR A 208 -23.67 -9.18 5.23
N CYS A 209 -24.78 -8.64 4.71
CA CYS A 209 -26.13 -9.02 5.13
C CYS A 209 -26.41 -10.51 4.90
N HIS A 210 -25.99 -11.05 3.76
CA HIS A 210 -26.11 -12.47 3.47
C HIS A 210 -25.31 -13.32 4.47
N THR A 211 -24.04 -12.99 4.71
CA THR A 211 -23.19 -13.70 5.68
C THR A 211 -23.78 -13.66 7.10
N ILE A 212 -24.26 -12.50 7.56
CA ILE A 212 -24.92 -12.41 8.87
C ILE A 212 -26.18 -13.29 8.91
N SER A 213 -27.00 -13.27 7.86
CA SER A 213 -28.19 -14.11 7.79
C SER A 213 -27.86 -15.60 7.91
N SER A 214 -26.81 -16.07 7.20
CA SER A 214 -26.31 -17.45 7.31
C SER A 214 -25.79 -17.79 8.71
N ILE A 215 -25.07 -16.87 9.36
CA ILE A 215 -24.58 -17.07 10.73
C ILE A 215 -25.75 -17.15 11.72
N ASN A 216 -26.73 -16.26 11.59
CA ASN A 216 -27.90 -16.21 12.46
C ASN A 216 -28.73 -17.50 12.34
N THR A 217 -28.94 -18.00 11.13
CA THR A 217 -29.66 -19.26 10.89
C THR A 217 -28.91 -20.46 11.49
N PHE A 218 -27.59 -20.56 11.28
CA PHE A 218 -26.77 -21.61 11.90
C PHE A 218 -26.81 -21.55 13.44
N ASN A 219 -26.68 -20.35 14.02
CA ASN A 219 -26.75 -20.17 15.47
C ASN A 219 -28.13 -20.56 16.04
N ALA A 220 -29.21 -20.21 15.34
CA ALA A 220 -30.57 -20.60 15.73
C ALA A 220 -30.76 -22.12 15.70
N GLU A 221 -30.24 -22.81 14.68
CA GLU A 221 -30.26 -24.28 14.62
C GLU A 221 -29.45 -24.93 15.74
N LYS A 222 -28.25 -24.39 16.02
CA LYS A 222 -27.40 -24.86 17.13
C LYS A 222 -28.12 -24.72 18.47
N GLN A 223 -28.76 -23.57 18.72
CA GLN A 223 -29.55 -23.34 19.93
C GLN A 223 -30.71 -24.33 20.04
N ARG A 224 -31.47 -24.57 18.95
CA ARG A 224 -32.55 -25.57 18.94
C ARG A 224 -32.06 -26.97 19.29
N LYS A 225 -30.91 -27.39 18.74
CA LYS A 225 -30.31 -28.70 19.05
C LYS A 225 -29.91 -28.81 20.52
N GLN A 226 -29.29 -27.76 21.08
CA GLN A 226 -28.91 -27.72 22.49
C GLN A 226 -30.15 -27.78 23.40
N GLU A 227 -31.21 -27.04 23.08
CA GLU A 227 -32.45 -27.06 23.86
C GLU A 227 -33.12 -28.44 23.83
N MET A 228 -33.16 -29.09 22.67
CA MET A 228 -33.67 -30.47 22.56
C MET A 228 -32.85 -31.45 23.39
N GLN A 229 -31.52 -31.29 23.42
CA GLN A 229 -30.66 -32.13 24.24
C GLN A 229 -30.88 -31.88 25.74
N ARG A 230 -30.99 -30.61 26.15
CA ARG A 230 -31.32 -30.23 27.54
C ARG A 230 -32.64 -30.83 28.00
N LYS A 231 -33.67 -30.84 27.14
CA LYS A 231 -34.96 -31.49 27.44
C LYS A 231 -34.81 -33.00 27.63
N LYS A 232 -34.12 -33.68 26.73
CA LYS A 232 -33.84 -35.13 26.88
C LYS A 232 -33.05 -35.45 28.14
N ASP A 233 -32.05 -34.65 28.47
CA ASP A 233 -31.25 -34.85 29.68
C ASP A 233 -32.08 -34.57 30.94
N MET A 234 -32.97 -33.58 30.90
CA MET A 234 -33.91 -33.31 31.99
C MET A 234 -34.88 -34.49 32.20
N GLU A 235 -35.43 -35.06 31.12
CA GLU A 235 -36.27 -36.26 31.16
C GLU A 235 -35.51 -37.46 31.76
N ARG A 236 -34.27 -37.72 31.32
CA ARG A 236 -33.42 -38.79 31.88
C ARG A 236 -33.13 -38.59 33.36
N LEU A 237 -32.82 -37.36 33.76
CA LEU A 237 -32.58 -37.04 35.17
C LEU A 237 -33.84 -37.19 36.02
N ALA A 238 -35.02 -36.91 35.46
CA ALA A 238 -36.29 -37.14 36.14
C ALA A 238 -36.54 -38.65 36.32
N GLU A 239 -36.28 -39.46 35.28
CA GLU A 239 -36.41 -40.92 35.37
C GLU A 239 -35.46 -41.51 36.41
N LEU A 240 -34.18 -41.13 36.38
CA LEU A 240 -33.19 -41.58 37.35
C LEU A 240 -33.57 -41.19 38.78
N ARG A 241 -34.13 -39.99 38.98
CA ARG A 241 -34.64 -39.57 40.29
C ARG A 241 -35.74 -40.49 40.77
N ARG A 242 -36.69 -40.88 39.92
CA ARG A 242 -37.75 -41.84 40.26
C ARG A 242 -37.16 -43.20 40.65
N GLU A 243 -36.22 -43.72 39.87
CA GLU A 243 -35.55 -44.99 40.19
C GLU A 243 -34.84 -44.95 41.55
N ILE A 244 -34.15 -43.84 41.86
CA ILE A 244 -33.49 -43.63 43.15
C ILE A 244 -34.53 -43.55 44.28
N GLU A 245 -35.62 -42.82 44.09
CA GLU A 245 -36.69 -42.72 45.10
C GLU A 245 -37.30 -44.10 45.41
N GLU A 246 -37.54 -44.91 44.37
CA GLU A 246 -38.00 -46.28 44.56
C GLU A 246 -36.95 -47.16 45.28
N GLN A 247 -35.66 -47.03 44.93
CA GLN A 247 -34.59 -47.73 45.63
C GLN A 247 -34.50 -47.32 47.09
N VAL A 248 -34.59 -46.02 47.40
CA VAL A 248 -34.59 -45.48 48.76
C VAL A 248 -35.73 -46.08 49.56
N GLN A 249 -36.92 -46.22 48.98
CA GLN A 249 -38.06 -46.83 49.65
C GLN A 249 -37.82 -48.33 49.95
N ARG A 250 -37.32 -49.10 48.98
CA ARG A 250 -36.94 -50.51 49.19
C ARG A 250 -35.84 -50.68 50.25
N ASP A 251 -34.83 -49.81 50.20
CA ASP A 251 -33.70 -49.83 51.13
C ASP A 251 -34.16 -49.47 52.56
N LYS A 252 -35.09 -48.53 52.70
CA LYS A 252 -35.71 -48.17 53.97
C LYS A 252 -36.45 -49.37 54.58
N GLU A 253 -37.22 -50.10 53.79
CA GLU A 253 -37.91 -51.32 54.22
C GLU A 253 -36.91 -52.41 54.65
N ARG A 254 -35.86 -52.64 53.85
CA ARG A 254 -34.78 -53.60 54.18
C ARG A 254 -34.08 -53.26 55.50
N VAL A 255 -33.78 -51.97 55.72
CA VAL A 255 -33.12 -51.50 56.95
C VAL A 255 -34.02 -51.67 58.15
N ASN A 256 -35.31 -51.34 58.04
CA ASN A 256 -36.29 -51.54 59.10
C ASN A 256 -36.42 -53.02 59.48
N PHE A 257 -36.54 -53.92 58.50
CA PHE A 257 -36.57 -55.36 58.75
C PHE A 257 -35.31 -55.87 59.48
N ARG A 258 -34.12 -55.41 59.07
CA ARG A 258 -32.85 -55.74 59.74
C ARG A 258 -32.81 -55.22 61.18
N LYS A 259 -33.37 -54.03 61.42
CA LYS A 259 -33.46 -53.42 62.74
C LYS A 259 -34.38 -54.24 63.67
N GLU A 260 -35.53 -54.67 63.18
CA GLU A 260 -36.46 -55.53 63.92
C GLU A 260 -35.85 -56.90 64.26
N GLN A 261 -35.21 -57.54 63.29
CA GLN A 261 -34.48 -58.80 63.49
C GLN A 261 -33.39 -58.66 64.57
N PHE A 262 -32.65 -57.55 64.56
CA PHE A 262 -31.64 -57.27 65.56
C PHE A 262 -32.25 -57.10 66.96
N GLN A 263 -33.37 -56.37 67.07
CA GLN A 263 -34.10 -56.21 68.33
C GLN A 263 -34.61 -57.56 68.88
N GLN A 264 -35.17 -58.42 68.02
CA GLN A 264 -35.61 -59.77 68.42
C GLN A 264 -34.45 -60.60 68.97
N LYS A 265 -33.28 -60.56 68.32
CA LYS A 265 -32.07 -61.26 68.83
C LYS A 265 -31.60 -60.70 70.17
N LEU A 266 -31.70 -59.38 70.37
CA LEU A 266 -31.34 -58.75 71.64
C LEU A 266 -32.27 -59.24 72.76
N GLN A 267 -33.58 -59.23 72.52
CA GLN A 267 -34.58 -59.73 73.47
C GLN A 267 -34.39 -61.22 73.79
N MET A 268 -34.08 -62.05 72.79
CA MET A 268 -33.75 -63.46 72.99
C MET A 268 -32.50 -63.64 73.85
N ARG A 269 -31.42 -62.88 73.60
CA ARG A 269 -30.21 -62.91 74.46
C ARG A 269 -30.50 -62.48 75.89
N GLU A 270 -31.24 -61.39 76.08
CA GLU A 270 -31.63 -60.93 77.42
C GLU A 270 -32.47 -61.98 78.15
N ALA A 271 -33.37 -62.67 77.45
CA ALA A 271 -34.17 -63.77 78.02
C ALA A 271 -33.30 -64.99 78.36
N GLU A 272 -32.37 -65.38 77.49
CA GLU A 272 -31.40 -66.44 77.76
C GLU A 272 -30.48 -66.11 78.94
N GLU A 273 -30.00 -64.87 79.05
CA GLU A 273 -29.19 -64.41 80.18
C GLU A 273 -29.99 -64.45 81.49
N LYS A 274 -31.24 -64.00 81.48
CA LYS A 274 -32.13 -64.11 82.65
C LYS A 274 -32.39 -65.56 83.03
N GLN A 275 -32.55 -66.46 82.07
CA GLN A 275 -32.73 -67.88 82.34
C GLN A 275 -31.45 -68.49 82.92
N LYS A 276 -30.29 -68.21 82.34
CA LYS A 276 -28.99 -68.63 82.90
C LYS A 276 -28.79 -68.12 84.33
N GLN A 277 -29.16 -66.88 84.62
CA GLN A 277 -29.09 -66.34 85.98
C GLN A 277 -30.00 -67.10 86.97
N LYS A 278 -31.20 -67.52 86.53
CA LYS A 278 -32.09 -68.37 87.35
C LYS A 278 -31.49 -69.75 87.58
N ASP A 279 -31.00 -70.40 86.51
CA ASP A 279 -30.40 -71.72 86.58
C ASP A 279 -29.14 -71.73 87.46
N VAL A 280 -28.33 -70.66 87.41
CA VAL A 280 -27.17 -70.47 88.29
C VAL A 280 -27.60 -70.31 89.75
N LYS A 281 -28.59 -69.47 90.04
CA LYS A 281 -29.12 -69.32 91.41
C LYS A 281 -29.65 -70.64 91.96
N GLU A 282 -30.43 -71.38 91.17
CA GLU A 282 -30.94 -72.69 91.58
C GLU A 282 -29.79 -73.69 91.79
N ARG A 283 -28.76 -73.66 90.93
CA ARG A 283 -27.56 -74.48 91.10
C ARG A 283 -26.78 -74.11 92.36
N GLU A 284 -26.63 -72.83 92.67
CA GLU A 284 -25.97 -72.33 93.87
C GLU A 284 -26.75 -72.76 95.12
N GLU A 285 -28.07 -72.64 95.14
CA GLU A 285 -28.93 -73.12 96.23
C GLU A 285 -28.79 -74.64 96.44
N ARG A 286 -28.80 -75.43 95.34
CA ARG A 286 -28.58 -76.89 95.39
C ARG A 286 -27.19 -77.24 95.90
N LEU A 287 -26.15 -76.54 95.44
CA LEU A 287 -24.78 -76.74 95.90
C LEU A 287 -24.61 -76.34 97.36
N GLN A 288 -25.26 -75.27 97.81
CA GLN A 288 -25.22 -74.82 99.20
C GLN A 288 -25.91 -75.83 100.12
N ALA A 289 -27.06 -76.40 99.70
CA ALA A 289 -27.70 -77.51 100.40
C ALA A 289 -26.79 -78.75 100.48
N LEU A 290 -26.13 -79.09 99.36
CA LEU A 290 -25.19 -80.22 99.32
C LEU A 290 -23.95 -79.98 100.19
N CYS A 291 -23.38 -78.77 100.17
CA CYS A 291 -22.25 -78.38 101.01
C CYS A 291 -22.60 -78.48 102.50
N ASN A 292 -23.79 -78.04 102.90
CA ASN A 292 -24.26 -78.19 104.29
C ASN A 292 -24.44 -79.68 104.69
N GLN A 293 -24.70 -80.57 103.72
CA GLN A 293 -24.93 -82.00 103.96
C GLN A 293 -23.64 -82.85 103.92
N VAL A 294 -22.64 -82.44 103.12
CA VAL A 294 -21.43 -83.22 102.81
C VAL A 294 -20.16 -82.57 103.39
N SER A 295 -20.27 -81.51 104.21
CA SER A 295 -19.12 -80.94 104.93
C SER A 295 -18.53 -81.94 105.93
N LYS A 296 -17.65 -82.81 105.41
CA LYS A 296 -16.65 -83.58 106.14
C LYS A 296 -15.34 -82.86 105.95
N VAL A 297 -14.83 -82.29 107.04
CA VAL A 297 -13.47 -81.79 107.14
C VAL A 297 -12.54 -82.99 106.94
N ALA A 298 -11.78 -83.01 105.84
CA ALA A 298 -10.74 -84.00 105.57
C ALA A 298 -9.37 -83.29 105.57
N GLU A 299 -8.43 -83.83 106.36
CA GLU A 299 -7.11 -83.25 106.58
C GLU A 299 -6.19 -83.38 105.35
N ALA A 300 -5.37 -82.35 105.12
CA ALA A 300 -4.48 -82.26 103.97
C ALA A 300 -3.28 -83.21 104.11
N ASN A 301 -3.08 -84.10 103.12
CA ASN A 301 -1.93 -85.00 103.05
C ASN A 301 -0.88 -84.47 102.02
N PRO A 302 0.27 -83.93 102.48
CA PRO A 302 1.23 -83.20 101.64
C PRO A 302 2.05 -84.06 100.65
N GLU A 303 2.14 -85.38 100.84
CA GLU A 303 2.99 -86.23 99.97
C GLU A 303 2.36 -86.54 98.61
N ARG A 304 1.02 -86.60 98.53
CA ARG A 304 0.29 -86.78 97.26
C ARG A 304 0.31 -85.53 96.38
N MET A 305 0.57 -84.36 96.98
CA MET A 305 0.59 -83.08 96.29
C MET A 305 1.92 -82.82 95.54
N MET A 306 3.00 -83.50 95.94
CA MET A 306 4.36 -83.25 95.44
C MET A 306 4.88 -84.32 94.46
N GLY A 307 4.05 -85.30 94.07
CA GLY A 307 4.44 -86.38 93.16
C GLY A 307 4.26 -86.04 91.68
N ASN A 308 5.33 -86.20 90.89
CA ASN A 308 5.26 -86.01 89.43
C ASN A 308 4.30 -87.03 88.77
N THR A 309 3.35 -86.49 88.01
CA THR A 309 2.36 -87.30 87.27
C THR A 309 2.98 -87.99 86.06
N VAL A 310 2.34 -89.10 85.67
CA VAL A 310 2.81 -90.06 84.65
C VAL A 310 3.16 -89.39 83.31
N ALA A 311 2.50 -88.27 82.97
CA ALA A 311 2.74 -87.51 81.75
C ALA A 311 4.11 -86.83 81.67
N TRP A 312 4.76 -86.53 82.80
CA TRP A 312 6.05 -85.85 82.84
C TRP A 312 7.23 -86.79 82.52
N ARG A 313 7.08 -88.10 82.82
CA ARG A 313 8.11 -89.14 82.58
C ARG A 313 8.35 -89.46 81.10
N VAL A 314 7.38 -89.14 80.23
CA VAL A 314 7.42 -89.46 78.78
C VAL A 314 8.28 -88.47 77.98
N ARG A 315 8.64 -87.30 78.53
CA ARG A 315 9.40 -86.26 77.81
C ARG A 315 10.95 -86.39 77.89
N GLN A 316 11.51 -87.40 78.56
CA GLN A 316 12.96 -87.53 78.86
C GLN A 316 13.69 -88.64 78.06
N GLN A 317 13.52 -88.75 76.73
CA GLN A 317 14.45 -89.55 75.90
C GLN A 317 15.05 -88.72 74.74
N PRO A 318 16.35 -88.90 74.37
CA PRO A 318 17.06 -88.05 73.41
C PRO A 318 17.22 -88.64 71.99
N GLU A 319 17.17 -87.73 71.00
CA GLU A 319 17.77 -87.64 69.62
C GLU A 319 17.79 -88.89 68.68
N GLU A 320 17.60 -88.83 67.35
CA GLU A 320 18.12 -87.94 66.29
C GLU A 320 17.24 -88.02 65.00
N VAL A 321 17.29 -87.01 64.12
CA VAL A 321 17.70 -87.09 62.69
C VAL A 321 17.59 -85.68 62.07
N PHE A 322 18.68 -85.25 61.45
CA PHE A 322 18.92 -83.98 60.76
C PHE A 322 17.94 -83.72 59.61
N THR A 323 16.95 -82.85 59.79
CA THR A 323 16.09 -82.35 58.70
C THR A 323 16.61 -81.01 58.17
N LEU A 324 16.94 -80.95 56.88
CA LEU A 324 17.19 -79.71 56.14
C LEU A 324 16.14 -78.65 56.49
N GLN A 325 16.58 -77.53 57.07
CA GLN A 325 15.70 -76.43 57.45
C GLN A 325 15.01 -75.85 56.22
N ARG A 326 13.67 -75.95 56.20
CA ARG A 326 12.81 -75.14 55.33
C ARG A 326 12.91 -73.67 55.77
N PRO A 327 12.90 -72.70 54.83
CA PRO A 327 12.83 -71.30 55.19
C PRO A 327 11.54 -71.02 55.98
N LEU A 328 11.67 -70.24 57.06
CA LEU A 328 10.56 -69.86 57.96
C LEU A 328 9.43 -69.10 57.27
N TYR A 329 9.68 -68.53 56.08
CA TYR A 329 8.69 -67.75 55.31
C TYR A 329 8.73 -68.11 53.83
N GLN A 330 7.56 -68.04 53.20
CA GLN A 330 7.40 -68.16 51.75
C GLN A 330 8.06 -66.95 51.06
N LEU A 331 9.14 -67.20 50.31
CA LEU A 331 9.79 -66.16 49.50
C LEU A 331 8.88 -65.85 48.29
N ASN A 332 8.23 -64.69 48.31
CA ASN A 332 7.43 -64.19 47.20
C ASN A 332 8.33 -63.38 46.25
N THR A 333 9.11 -64.08 45.42
CA THR A 333 9.94 -63.46 44.37
C THR A 333 9.29 -63.64 43.00
N TYR A 334 9.76 -62.87 42.02
CA TYR A 334 9.33 -63.04 40.64
C TYR A 334 9.88 -64.34 40.08
N THR A 335 9.02 -65.10 39.42
CA THR A 335 9.40 -66.26 38.61
C THR A 335 10.01 -65.80 37.29
N ASP A 336 10.90 -66.60 36.69
CA ASP A 336 11.51 -66.27 35.39
C ASP A 336 10.45 -65.95 34.32
N SER A 337 9.33 -66.67 34.32
CA SER A 337 8.19 -66.38 33.44
C SER A 337 7.58 -65.00 33.64
N GLN A 338 7.57 -64.48 34.87
CA GLN A 338 7.07 -63.13 35.16
C GLN A 338 8.07 -62.06 34.72
N ILE A 339 9.37 -62.31 34.84
CA ILE A 339 10.42 -61.38 34.41
C ILE A 339 10.42 -61.24 32.88
N VAL A 340 10.29 -62.35 32.16
CA VAL A 340 10.28 -62.37 30.68
C VAL A 340 8.94 -61.89 30.10
N SER A 341 7.91 -61.66 30.93
CA SER A 341 6.65 -61.08 30.45
C SER A 341 6.77 -59.60 30.06
N ASP A 342 7.78 -58.89 30.57
CA ASP A 342 7.99 -57.47 30.29
C ASP A 342 8.52 -57.24 28.85
N PRO A 343 7.86 -56.41 28.03
CA PRO A 343 8.25 -56.17 26.64
C PRO A 343 9.64 -55.55 26.53
N ARG A 344 10.07 -54.72 27.50
CA ARG A 344 11.40 -54.10 27.52
C ARG A 344 12.47 -55.16 27.73
N VAL A 345 12.25 -56.10 28.65
CA VAL A 345 13.18 -57.20 28.95
C VAL A 345 13.32 -58.14 27.75
N ARG A 346 12.22 -58.47 27.07
CA ARG A 346 12.25 -59.32 25.87
C ARG A 346 13.03 -58.70 24.72
N ILE A 347 12.81 -57.41 24.46
CA ILE A 347 13.49 -56.69 23.38
C ILE A 347 14.98 -56.52 23.71
N GLU A 348 15.31 -56.22 24.96
CA GLU A 348 16.70 -56.12 25.43
C GLU A 348 17.44 -57.45 25.24
N GLN A 349 16.82 -58.56 25.64
CA GLN A 349 17.41 -59.88 25.51
C GLN A 349 17.59 -60.28 24.04
N ALA A 350 16.61 -59.96 23.18
CA ALA A 350 16.75 -60.16 21.73
C ALA A 350 17.90 -59.33 21.12
N LEU A 351 18.06 -58.06 21.56
CA LEU A 351 19.16 -57.20 21.13
C LEU A 351 20.53 -57.70 21.62
N ARG A 352 20.60 -58.33 22.80
CA ARG A 352 21.82 -59.00 23.29
C ARG A 352 22.15 -60.24 22.48
N THR A 353 21.17 -61.09 22.19
CA THR A 353 21.36 -62.27 21.34
C THR A 353 21.81 -61.88 19.92
N ALA A 354 21.32 -60.75 19.40
CA ALA A 354 21.74 -60.20 18.12
C ALA A 354 23.06 -59.39 18.17
N GLY A 355 23.65 -59.19 19.35
CA GLY A 355 24.90 -58.43 19.54
C GLY A 355 24.77 -56.90 19.40
N LEU A 356 23.56 -56.35 19.27
CA LEU A 356 23.30 -54.92 19.00
C LEU A 356 23.06 -54.06 20.25
N HIS A 357 23.13 -54.64 21.45
CA HIS A 357 22.80 -53.99 22.72
C HIS A 357 23.56 -52.67 23.02
N ASN A 358 24.79 -52.49 22.52
CA ASN A 358 25.59 -51.28 22.76
C ASN A 358 25.39 -50.16 21.72
N THR A 359 24.60 -50.42 20.67
CA THR A 359 24.37 -49.44 19.59
C THR A 359 23.50 -48.26 20.05
N PRO A 360 23.65 -47.08 19.43
CA PRO A 360 22.75 -45.95 19.69
C PRO A 360 21.30 -46.26 19.33
N TYR A 361 21.09 -47.14 18.34
CA TYR A 361 19.78 -47.65 17.94
C TYR A 361 19.07 -48.45 19.06
N ALA A 362 19.79 -49.36 19.72
CA ALA A 362 19.26 -50.09 20.86
C ALA A 362 18.86 -49.16 22.03
N ARG A 363 19.66 -48.11 22.28
CA ARG A 363 19.34 -47.11 23.31
C ARG A 363 18.08 -46.31 22.98
N GLN A 364 17.92 -45.92 21.72
CA GLN A 364 16.73 -45.21 21.26
C GLN A 364 15.48 -46.09 21.40
N ILE A 365 15.50 -47.33 20.89
CA ILE A 365 14.35 -48.24 20.99
C ILE A 365 13.98 -48.54 22.45
N LEU A 366 14.95 -48.82 23.31
CA LEU A 366 14.67 -49.07 24.73
C LEU A 366 14.12 -47.83 25.45
N SER A 367 14.38 -46.61 24.96
CA SER A 367 13.78 -45.39 25.52
C SER A 367 12.32 -45.19 25.11
N GLU A 368 11.92 -45.68 23.94
CA GLU A 368 10.58 -45.50 23.38
C GLU A 368 9.55 -46.52 23.93
N ILE A 369 10.00 -47.65 24.49
CA ILE A 369 9.12 -48.70 25.02
C ILE A 369 8.47 -48.23 26.34
N GLN A 370 7.14 -48.13 26.32
CA GLN A 370 6.34 -47.83 27.50
C GLN A 370 6.11 -49.09 28.35
N PRO A 371 6.08 -48.97 29.69
CA PRO A 371 5.76 -50.09 30.57
C PRO A 371 4.31 -50.56 30.38
N LEU A 372 4.05 -51.86 30.54
CA LEU A 372 2.72 -52.46 30.40
C LEU A 372 1.66 -51.85 31.33
N LYS A 373 2.09 -51.31 32.47
CA LYS A 373 1.24 -50.58 33.41
C LYS A 373 1.84 -49.20 33.59
N PRO A 374 1.04 -48.12 33.45
CA PRO A 374 1.52 -46.79 33.80
C PRO A 374 1.93 -46.75 35.27
N PRO A 375 2.91 -45.92 35.64
CA PRO A 375 3.26 -45.70 37.05
C PRO A 375 2.01 -45.26 37.82
N ARG A 376 1.93 -45.65 39.10
CA ARG A 376 0.84 -45.18 39.95
C ARG A 376 0.92 -43.66 40.06
N ARG A 377 -0.24 -43.02 40.23
CA ARG A 377 -0.43 -41.56 40.19
C ARG A 377 0.41 -40.79 41.22
N ASP A 378 0.79 -41.43 42.32
CA ASP A 378 1.68 -40.93 43.38
C ASP A 378 3.18 -41.00 43.02
N MET A 379 3.54 -41.76 41.97
CA MET A 379 4.92 -41.95 41.50
C MET A 379 5.25 -41.16 40.22
N GLU A 380 4.34 -40.30 39.75
CA GLU A 380 4.60 -39.42 38.61
C GLU A 380 5.66 -38.37 38.98
N SER A 381 6.86 -38.49 38.40
CA SER A 381 7.94 -37.52 38.60
C SER A 381 7.62 -36.22 37.85
N ALA A 382 7.56 -35.08 38.54
CA ALA A 382 7.27 -33.78 37.93
C ALA A 382 8.36 -33.26 36.97
N ALA A 383 9.51 -33.94 36.88
CA ALA A 383 10.70 -33.48 36.16
C ALA A 383 10.60 -33.53 34.62
N PHE A 384 9.60 -34.20 34.04
CA PHE A 384 9.48 -34.38 32.58
C PHE A 384 8.13 -33.93 32.01
N ARG A 385 7.47 -32.94 32.63
CA ARG A 385 6.32 -32.28 32.00
C ARG A 385 6.84 -31.30 30.95
N SER A 386 6.65 -31.62 29.67
CA SER A 386 6.77 -30.70 28.53
C SER A 386 5.42 -30.08 28.24
#